data_AF-A0A0R2TMQ1-F1
#
_entry.id   AF-A0A0R2TMQ1-F1
#
_cell.length_a   1.000
_cell.length_b   1.000
_cell.length_c   1.000
_cell.angle_alpha   90.00
_cell.angle_beta   90.00
_cell.angle_gamma   90.00
#
_symmetry.space_group_name_H-M   'P 1'
#
loop_
_entity.id
_entity.type
_entity.pdbx_description
1 polymer ?
#
loop_
_entity_poly.entity_id
_entity_poly.type
_entity_poly.pdbx_seq_one_letter_code
_entity_poly.pdbx_strand_id
1 'polypeptide(L)'
;VLSAQTMFPVLSPDEMAGHYEENDISTLVRQGRLTGPSGAWAKIAARVANIPEYQSLFEAAYPDIKAGRALDFTDISNAVAAFMTVEFRSDSAPFDAYLRGTAELAPASQRGMEFFYGQGGCSNCHAGPFMTDHDFHAMGTPQLGPGKGERFERHQRDIGRMRVTNRPEDMFAFRTASLRNVTLTAPYGHAGGHLDLGDFLKFHADPKQQLRRYEPQGLLPPLQDSKDDWGPLKNGQDFPAIAAAVTAPAVTLSAQTLDELLAFLGSLEDPIAKAGGAMGIPAHVPSGLAIDR
;
A
#
# COMPACT_ATOMS: atom_id res chain seq x y z
N VAL A 1 -12.68 7.81 3.72
CA VAL A 1 -12.78 7.50 5.16
C VAL A 1 -11.98 6.23 5.42
N LEU A 2 -11.02 6.25 6.36
CA LEU A 2 -10.12 5.11 6.63
C LEU A 2 -10.89 3.86 7.07
N SER A 3 -11.92 4.02 7.91
CA SER A 3 -12.77 2.91 8.39
C SER A 3 -13.31 2.06 7.23
N ALA A 4 -13.82 2.65 6.15
CA ALA A 4 -14.34 1.87 5.03
C ALA A 4 -13.27 0.91 4.43
N GLN A 5 -12.00 1.32 4.38
CA GLN A 5 -10.94 0.47 3.86
C GLN A 5 -10.64 -0.72 4.76
N THR A 6 -10.68 -0.53 6.10
CA THR A 6 -10.37 -1.60 7.07
C THR A 6 -11.40 -2.74 7.04
N MET A 7 -12.54 -2.55 6.38
CA MET A 7 -13.58 -3.57 6.25
C MET A 7 -13.31 -4.61 5.16
N PHE A 8 -12.41 -4.34 4.20
CA PHE A 8 -12.18 -5.23 3.06
C PHE A 8 -11.20 -6.37 3.33
N PRO A 9 -10.03 -6.17 3.98
CA PRO A 9 -9.04 -7.24 4.15
C PRO A 9 -9.58 -8.46 4.88
N VAL A 10 -10.43 -8.25 5.90
CA VAL A 10 -11.09 -9.32 6.67
C VAL A 10 -12.05 -10.20 5.84
N LEU A 11 -12.42 -9.76 4.63
CA LEU A 11 -13.27 -10.49 3.70
C LEU A 11 -12.51 -10.98 2.46
N SER A 12 -11.25 -10.62 2.32
CA SER A 12 -10.44 -11.02 1.16
C SER A 12 -9.88 -12.43 1.37
N PRO A 13 -10.13 -13.38 0.44
CA PRO A 13 -9.55 -14.71 0.49
C PRO A 13 -8.02 -14.70 0.37
N ASP A 14 -7.47 -13.69 -0.29
CA ASP A 14 -6.03 -13.53 -0.50
C ASP A 14 -5.36 -12.81 0.68
N GLU A 15 -6.13 -12.39 1.69
CA GLU A 15 -5.63 -11.72 2.89
C GLU A 15 -6.07 -12.46 4.17
N MET A 16 -7.17 -12.06 4.80
CA MET A 16 -7.50 -12.53 6.17
C MET A 16 -8.69 -13.51 6.23
N ALA A 17 -9.54 -13.57 5.21
CA ALA A 17 -10.73 -14.42 5.27
C ALA A 17 -10.39 -15.92 5.19
N GLY A 18 -9.27 -16.25 4.54
CA GLY A 18 -8.91 -17.61 4.16
C GLY A 18 -9.61 -18.08 2.88
N HIS A 19 -9.16 -19.21 2.34
CA HIS A 19 -9.74 -19.84 1.16
C HIS A 19 -10.98 -20.69 1.49
N TYR A 20 -11.64 -21.18 0.44
CA TYR A 20 -12.92 -21.87 0.55
C TYR A 20 -12.85 -23.09 1.47
N GLU A 21 -13.85 -23.22 2.35
CA GLU A 21 -13.98 -24.29 3.36
C GLU A 21 -12.90 -24.33 4.45
N GLU A 22 -11.96 -23.39 4.48
CA GLU A 22 -11.01 -23.29 5.60
C GLU A 22 -11.68 -22.85 6.90
N ASN A 23 -12.73 -22.02 6.81
CA ASN A 23 -13.49 -21.56 7.98
C ASN A 23 -14.89 -21.02 7.59
N ASP A 24 -15.67 -20.62 8.60
CA ASP A 24 -17.03 -20.11 8.42
C ASP A 24 -17.07 -18.72 7.75
N ILE A 25 -16.06 -17.86 7.96
CA ILE A 25 -15.94 -16.56 7.30
C ILE A 25 -15.71 -16.73 5.80
N SER A 26 -14.73 -17.55 5.39
CA SER A 26 -14.46 -17.78 3.96
C SER A 26 -15.67 -18.38 3.25
N THR A 27 -16.42 -19.25 3.94
CA THR A 27 -17.69 -19.81 3.44
C THR A 27 -18.75 -18.72 3.23
N LEU A 28 -18.95 -17.82 4.20
CA LEU A 28 -19.92 -16.73 4.10
C LEU A 28 -19.54 -15.71 3.01
N VAL A 29 -18.26 -15.35 2.92
CA VAL A 29 -17.71 -14.50 1.86
C VAL A 29 -18.01 -15.10 0.50
N ARG A 30 -17.73 -16.41 0.32
CA ARG A 30 -17.97 -17.10 -0.95
C ARG A 30 -19.45 -17.12 -1.35
N GLN A 31 -20.35 -17.19 -0.37
CA GLN A 31 -21.80 -17.12 -0.58
C GLN A 31 -22.32 -15.69 -0.82
N GLY A 32 -21.46 -14.66 -0.78
CA GLY A 32 -21.86 -13.25 -0.88
C GLY A 32 -22.57 -12.72 0.38
N ARG A 33 -22.51 -13.46 1.49
CA ARG A 33 -23.19 -13.11 2.75
C ARG A 33 -22.27 -12.28 3.63
N LEU A 34 -22.01 -11.04 3.22
CA LEU A 34 -21.08 -10.15 3.90
C LEU A 34 -21.73 -9.43 5.08
N THR A 35 -22.96 -8.95 4.88
CA THR A 35 -23.74 -8.13 5.83
C THR A 35 -24.87 -8.91 6.51
N GLY A 36 -25.52 -8.25 7.48
CA GLY A 36 -26.67 -8.77 8.20
C GLY A 36 -26.31 -9.63 9.43
N PRO A 37 -27.30 -10.04 10.24
CA PRO A 37 -27.05 -10.69 11.54
C PRO A 37 -26.30 -12.02 11.48
N SER A 38 -26.26 -12.65 10.29
CA SER A 38 -25.56 -13.90 10.02
C SER A 38 -24.48 -13.77 8.94
N GLY A 39 -24.12 -12.54 8.58
CA GLY A 39 -23.07 -12.25 7.61
C GLY A 39 -21.66 -12.34 8.19
N ALA A 40 -20.67 -12.31 7.32
CA ALA A 40 -19.26 -12.39 7.66
C ALA A 40 -18.84 -11.31 8.69
N TRP A 41 -19.23 -10.04 8.49
CA TRP A 41 -18.87 -8.98 9.43
C TRP A 41 -19.47 -9.17 10.83
N ALA A 42 -20.73 -9.61 10.92
CA ALA A 42 -21.37 -9.90 12.20
C ALA A 42 -20.68 -11.07 12.93
N LYS A 43 -20.23 -12.09 12.19
CA LYS A 43 -19.46 -13.21 12.75
C LYS A 43 -18.09 -12.77 13.26
N ILE A 44 -17.40 -11.89 12.54
CA ILE A 44 -16.12 -11.33 12.98
C ILE A 44 -16.32 -10.46 14.23
N ALA A 45 -17.34 -9.60 14.26
CA ALA A 45 -17.67 -8.80 15.43
C ALA A 45 -17.96 -9.67 16.65
N ALA A 46 -18.71 -10.76 16.49
CA ALA A 46 -18.96 -11.73 17.56
C ALA A 46 -17.66 -12.39 18.07
N ARG A 47 -16.71 -12.71 17.20
CA ARG A 47 -15.40 -13.25 17.62
C ARG A 47 -14.64 -12.26 18.50
N VAL A 48 -14.66 -10.97 18.17
CA VAL A 48 -14.03 -9.91 18.97
C VAL A 48 -14.77 -9.71 20.30
N ALA A 49 -16.10 -9.64 20.28
CA ALA A 49 -16.92 -9.49 21.48
C ALA A 49 -16.79 -10.69 22.46
N ASN A 50 -16.49 -11.89 21.95
CA ASN A 50 -16.28 -13.08 22.76
C ASN A 50 -14.93 -13.09 23.52
N ILE A 51 -14.06 -12.09 23.30
CA ILE A 51 -12.84 -11.90 24.07
C ILE A 51 -13.17 -10.86 25.17
N PRO A 52 -13.23 -11.25 26.47
CA PRO A 52 -13.74 -10.39 27.53
C PRO A 52 -13.03 -9.03 27.66
N GLU A 53 -11.72 -9.03 27.44
CA GLU A 53 -10.93 -7.80 27.50
C GLU A 53 -11.22 -6.86 26.32
N TYR A 54 -11.38 -7.36 25.08
CA TYR A 54 -11.82 -6.51 23.97
C TYR A 54 -13.22 -5.94 24.21
N GLN A 55 -14.18 -6.76 24.67
CA GLN A 55 -15.52 -6.28 25.00
C GLN A 55 -15.47 -5.15 26.03
N SER A 56 -14.68 -5.30 27.09
CA SER A 56 -14.49 -4.28 28.13
C SER A 56 -13.89 -2.98 27.56
N LEU A 57 -12.92 -3.09 26.64
CA LEU A 57 -12.31 -1.93 25.97
C LEU A 57 -13.32 -1.20 25.06
N PHE A 58 -14.18 -1.93 24.34
CA PHE A 58 -15.23 -1.32 23.53
C PHE A 58 -16.32 -0.65 24.39
N GLU A 59 -16.72 -1.25 25.50
CA GLU A 59 -17.66 -0.63 26.46
C GLU A 59 -17.08 0.65 27.08
N ALA A 60 -15.77 0.71 27.30
CA ALA A 60 -15.09 1.90 27.77
C ALA A 60 -15.07 3.02 26.72
N ALA A 61 -14.94 2.67 25.44
CA ALA A 61 -14.90 3.63 24.33
C ALA A 61 -16.31 4.10 23.88
N TYR A 62 -17.33 3.25 24.01
CA TYR A 62 -18.68 3.46 23.46
C TYR A 62 -19.76 3.32 24.55
N PRO A 63 -20.34 4.43 25.04
CA PRO A 63 -21.35 4.40 26.12
C PRO A 63 -22.62 3.62 25.77
N ASP A 64 -22.99 3.55 24.50
CA ASP A 64 -24.15 2.80 24.01
C ASP A 64 -23.89 1.29 23.98
N ILE A 65 -22.67 0.84 23.68
CA ILE A 65 -22.26 -0.57 23.85
C ILE A 65 -22.35 -0.96 25.33
N LYS A 66 -21.81 -0.10 26.21
CA LYS A 66 -21.94 -0.28 27.66
C LYS A 66 -23.39 -0.31 28.14
N ALA A 67 -24.29 0.40 27.46
CA ALA A 67 -25.72 0.41 27.74
C ALA A 67 -26.50 -0.78 27.13
N GLY A 68 -25.81 -1.72 26.46
CA GLY A 68 -26.39 -2.96 25.95
C GLY A 68 -26.55 -3.04 24.43
N ARG A 69 -26.07 -2.05 23.66
CA ARG A 69 -25.95 -2.22 22.20
C ARG A 69 -24.87 -3.26 21.91
N ALA A 70 -25.16 -4.20 21.01
CA ALA A 70 -24.15 -5.15 20.56
C ALA A 70 -23.00 -4.45 19.80
N LEU A 71 -21.78 -4.96 19.96
CA LEU A 71 -20.62 -4.57 19.15
C LEU A 71 -20.88 -4.88 17.68
N ASP A 72 -20.79 -3.87 16.81
CA ASP A 72 -20.86 -4.02 15.36
C ASP A 72 -19.45 -3.96 14.76
N PHE A 73 -19.27 -4.53 13.58
CA PHE A 73 -18.01 -4.50 12.86
C PHE A 73 -17.58 -3.06 12.51
N THR A 74 -18.53 -2.12 12.36
CA THR A 74 -18.20 -0.71 12.17
C THR A 74 -17.47 -0.10 13.37
N ASP A 75 -17.77 -0.54 14.60
CA ASP A 75 -17.06 -0.07 15.80
C ASP A 75 -15.59 -0.55 15.79
N ILE A 76 -15.37 -1.80 15.37
CA ILE A 76 -14.03 -2.39 15.19
C ILE A 76 -13.27 -1.64 14.09
N SER A 77 -13.93 -1.43 12.95
CA SER A 77 -13.37 -0.71 11.82
C SER A 77 -12.97 0.73 12.18
N ASN A 78 -13.78 1.40 13.01
CA ASN A 78 -13.48 2.73 13.55
C ASN A 78 -12.27 2.71 14.51
N ALA A 79 -12.16 1.69 15.37
CA ALA A 79 -11.01 1.56 16.27
C ALA A 79 -9.69 1.40 15.50
N VAL A 80 -9.68 0.56 14.45
CA VAL A 80 -8.51 0.41 13.56
C VAL A 80 -8.21 1.71 12.83
N ALA A 81 -9.23 2.40 12.31
CA ALA A 81 -9.04 3.69 11.65
C ALA A 81 -8.47 4.75 12.60
N ALA A 82 -8.95 4.82 13.84
CA ALA A 82 -8.44 5.73 14.86
C ALA A 82 -6.96 5.44 15.16
N PHE A 83 -6.60 4.17 15.35
CA PHE A 83 -5.20 3.73 15.50
C PHE A 83 -4.34 4.22 14.33
N MET A 84 -4.77 4.00 13.08
CA MET A 84 -4.02 4.42 11.89
C MET A 84 -3.78 5.95 11.82
N THR A 85 -4.72 6.77 12.29
CA THR A 85 -4.56 8.25 12.29
C THR A 85 -3.51 8.78 13.26
N VAL A 86 -3.13 7.95 14.23
CA VAL A 86 -2.09 8.26 15.22
C VAL A 86 -0.80 7.55 14.84
N GLU A 87 -0.85 6.23 14.65
CA GLU A 87 0.36 5.41 14.50
C GLU A 87 1.10 5.68 13.20
N PHE A 88 0.38 5.88 12.10
CA PHE A 88 0.97 6.05 10.78
C PHE A 88 1.04 7.52 10.36
N ARG A 89 0.89 8.45 11.30
CA ARG A 89 1.11 9.87 11.03
C ARG A 89 2.59 10.11 10.80
N SER A 90 2.88 10.85 9.73
CA SER A 90 4.22 11.34 9.43
C SER A 90 4.11 12.84 9.17
N ASP A 91 4.52 13.64 10.15
CA ASP A 91 4.54 15.11 10.12
C ASP A 91 5.74 15.69 10.89
N SER A 92 6.70 14.83 11.26
CA SER A 92 7.89 15.16 12.05
C SER A 92 9.20 14.87 11.30
N ALA A 93 9.13 14.56 10.00
CA ALA A 93 10.32 14.34 9.18
C ALA A 93 11.17 15.62 9.03
N PRO A 94 12.48 15.52 8.73
CA PRO A 94 13.32 16.69 8.47
C PRO A 94 12.75 17.65 7.43
N PHE A 95 12.10 17.13 6.38
CA PHE A 95 11.43 17.95 5.39
C PHE A 95 10.25 18.76 5.98
N ASP A 96 9.51 18.20 6.94
CA ASP A 96 8.42 18.95 7.61
C ASP A 96 8.99 20.09 8.46
N ALA A 97 10.13 19.89 9.12
CA ALA A 97 10.82 20.95 9.86
C ALA A 97 11.35 22.06 8.94
N TYR A 98 11.81 21.68 7.73
CA TYR A 98 12.17 22.61 6.66
C TYR A 98 10.97 23.43 6.18
N LEU A 99 9.84 22.79 5.87
CA LEU A 99 8.61 23.48 5.46
C LEU A 99 8.09 24.46 6.52
N ARG A 100 8.31 24.17 7.81
CA ARG A 100 7.97 25.07 8.93
C ARG A 100 9.00 26.19 9.15
N GLY A 101 10.12 26.21 8.43
CA GLY A 101 11.21 27.17 8.63
C GLY A 101 11.95 26.99 9.96
N THR A 102 11.85 25.81 10.56
CA THR A 102 12.47 25.49 11.86
C THR A 102 13.81 24.77 11.76
N ALA A 103 14.16 24.28 10.56
CA ALA A 103 15.44 23.64 10.26
C ALA A 103 15.79 23.84 8.78
N GLU A 104 17.06 23.69 8.44
CA GLU A 104 17.53 23.65 7.05
C GLU A 104 17.70 22.20 6.57
N LEU A 105 17.55 21.97 5.26
CA LEU A 105 17.93 20.70 4.65
C LEU A 105 19.44 20.65 4.43
N ALA A 106 20.01 19.45 4.49
CA ALA A 106 21.39 19.24 4.05
C ALA A 106 21.55 19.67 2.57
N PRO A 107 22.71 20.20 2.14
CA PRO A 107 22.89 20.73 0.80
C PRO A 107 22.54 19.75 -0.34
N ALA A 108 22.80 18.46 -0.16
CA ALA A 108 22.43 17.43 -1.16
C ALA A 108 20.90 17.25 -1.23
N SER A 109 20.22 17.16 -0.08
CA SER A 109 18.75 17.09 -0.02
C SER A 109 18.09 18.33 -0.61
N GLN A 110 18.68 19.52 -0.43
CA GLN A 110 18.19 20.74 -1.05
C GLN A 110 18.29 20.69 -2.58
N ARG A 111 19.43 20.27 -3.15
CA ARG A 111 19.57 20.11 -4.61
C ARG A 111 18.64 19.03 -5.16
N GLY A 112 18.45 17.92 -4.43
CA GLY A 112 17.48 16.89 -4.78
C GLY A 112 16.05 17.39 -4.79
N MET A 113 15.68 18.23 -3.81
CA MET A 113 14.39 18.90 -3.76
C MET A 113 14.21 19.86 -4.95
N GLU A 114 15.20 20.68 -5.27
CA GLU A 114 15.16 21.60 -6.42
C GLU A 114 14.97 20.84 -7.74
N PHE A 115 15.63 19.69 -7.90
CA PHE A 115 15.38 18.80 -9.04
C PHE A 115 13.96 18.23 -9.02
N PHE A 116 13.50 17.69 -7.88
CA PHE A 116 12.19 17.06 -7.72
C PHE A 116 11.02 18.00 -8.06
N TYR A 117 11.08 19.24 -7.59
CA TYR A 117 10.07 20.27 -7.86
C TYR A 117 10.30 21.04 -9.16
N GLY A 118 11.50 20.94 -9.74
CA GLY A 118 11.89 21.59 -10.99
C GLY A 118 12.00 20.60 -12.16
N GLN A 119 13.23 20.38 -12.61
CA GLN A 119 13.54 19.66 -13.87
C GLN A 119 13.08 18.20 -13.88
N GLY A 120 12.99 17.56 -12.71
CA GLY A 120 12.52 16.18 -12.58
C GLY A 120 11.01 16.04 -12.75
N GLY A 121 10.24 17.11 -12.53
CA GLY A 121 8.77 17.09 -12.65
C GLY A 121 8.08 16.09 -11.71
N CYS A 122 8.77 15.55 -10.72
CA CYS A 122 8.26 14.50 -9.82
C CYS A 122 7.05 15.01 -9.01
N SER A 123 7.07 16.29 -8.66
CA SER A 123 5.98 16.97 -7.96
C SER A 123 4.69 17.13 -8.78
N ASN A 124 4.68 16.83 -10.08
CA ASN A 124 3.44 16.83 -10.87
C ASN A 124 2.44 15.79 -10.36
N CYS A 125 2.93 14.67 -9.79
CA CYS A 125 2.10 13.64 -9.16
C CYS A 125 2.39 13.52 -7.66
N HIS A 126 3.63 13.73 -7.22
CA HIS A 126 4.03 13.59 -5.81
C HIS A 126 4.09 14.95 -5.10
N ALA A 127 2.93 15.53 -4.82
CA ALA A 127 2.81 16.85 -4.20
C ALA A 127 1.93 16.86 -2.93
N GLY A 128 1.90 18.03 -2.30
CA GLY A 128 1.07 18.32 -1.14
C GLY A 128 1.56 17.64 0.15
N PRO A 129 0.79 17.77 1.24
CA PRO A 129 1.18 17.28 2.55
C PRO A 129 1.47 15.78 2.61
N PHE A 130 0.89 14.99 1.70
CA PHE A 130 1.09 13.54 1.65
C PHE A 130 2.10 13.09 0.59
N MET A 131 2.68 13.98 -0.22
CA MET A 131 3.55 13.62 -1.34
C MET A 131 2.88 12.68 -2.36
N THR A 132 1.62 12.96 -2.66
CA THR A 132 0.78 12.23 -3.61
C THR A 132 -0.43 13.10 -3.96
N ASP A 133 -0.77 13.14 -5.25
CA ASP A 133 -2.00 13.71 -5.79
C ASP A 133 -3.23 12.83 -5.54
N HIS A 134 -3.01 11.58 -5.10
CA HIS A 134 -4.01 10.52 -4.97
C HIS A 134 -4.72 10.10 -6.27
N ASP A 135 -4.23 10.56 -7.41
CA ASP A 135 -4.70 10.18 -8.74
C ASP A 135 -4.04 8.89 -9.23
N PHE A 136 -4.42 8.45 -10.42
CA PHE A 136 -3.98 7.18 -11.00
C PHE A 136 -3.16 7.44 -12.26
N HIS A 137 -1.95 6.89 -12.31
CA HIS A 137 -1.03 7.07 -13.43
C HIS A 137 -0.42 5.75 -13.87
N ALA A 138 -0.25 5.57 -15.17
CA ALA A 138 0.46 4.43 -15.73
C ALA A 138 1.96 4.76 -15.81
N MET A 139 2.75 4.14 -14.93
CA MET A 139 4.21 4.33 -14.83
C MET A 139 5.01 3.11 -15.28
N GLY A 140 4.36 2.20 -16.02
CA GLY A 140 5.04 1.14 -16.76
C GLY A 140 5.68 0.03 -15.92
N THR A 141 5.47 -0.01 -14.61
CA THR A 141 6.09 -0.99 -13.71
C THR A 141 5.80 -2.43 -14.15
N PRO A 142 6.78 -3.35 -14.05
CA PRO A 142 6.61 -4.73 -14.47
C PRO A 142 5.50 -5.41 -13.67
N GLN A 143 4.81 -6.35 -14.32
CA GLN A 143 3.83 -7.21 -13.66
C GLN A 143 4.52 -8.47 -13.18
N LEU A 144 4.22 -8.88 -11.95
CA LEU A 144 4.63 -10.16 -11.38
C LEU A 144 3.54 -10.70 -10.47
N GLY A 145 3.63 -11.98 -10.14
CA GLY A 145 2.68 -12.68 -9.28
C GLY A 145 1.43 -13.16 -10.01
N PRO A 146 0.37 -13.54 -9.27
CA PRO A 146 -0.82 -14.17 -9.83
C PRO A 146 -1.72 -13.22 -10.65
N GLY A 147 -1.46 -11.91 -10.61
CA GLY A 147 -2.27 -10.88 -11.26
C GLY A 147 -3.57 -10.57 -10.52
N LYS A 148 -4.51 -9.92 -11.22
CA LYS A 148 -5.87 -9.59 -10.72
C LYS A 148 -6.97 -10.14 -11.63
N GLY A 149 -6.67 -11.21 -12.36
CA GLY A 149 -7.64 -11.90 -13.21
C GLY A 149 -8.67 -12.68 -12.38
N GLU A 150 -9.87 -12.79 -12.92
CA GLU A 150 -10.95 -13.60 -12.36
C GLU A 150 -10.61 -15.10 -12.42
N ARG A 151 -11.28 -15.92 -11.61
CA ARG A 151 -10.94 -17.35 -11.47
C ARG A 151 -11.01 -18.17 -12.77
N PHE A 152 -11.80 -17.72 -13.75
CA PHE A 152 -11.91 -18.37 -15.06
C PHE A 152 -10.89 -17.85 -16.07
N GLU A 153 -10.17 -16.77 -15.75
CA GLU A 153 -9.14 -16.18 -16.59
C GLU A 153 -7.80 -16.89 -16.37
N ARG A 154 -7.12 -17.20 -17.48
CA ARG A 154 -5.84 -17.91 -17.45
C ARG A 154 -4.63 -16.98 -17.46
N HIS A 155 -4.84 -15.67 -17.62
CA HIS A 155 -3.75 -14.70 -17.57
C HIS A 155 -3.40 -14.32 -16.12
N GLN A 156 -2.28 -13.62 -15.98
CA GLN A 156 -1.78 -13.01 -14.74
C GLN A 156 -1.75 -11.48 -14.85
N ARG A 157 -2.55 -10.91 -15.75
CA ARG A 157 -2.63 -9.47 -15.95
C ARG A 157 -3.24 -8.76 -14.76
N ASP A 158 -2.63 -7.66 -14.35
CA ASP A 158 -3.27 -6.61 -13.55
C ASP A 158 -3.52 -5.40 -14.46
N ILE A 159 -4.78 -5.05 -14.70
CA ILE A 159 -5.16 -3.91 -15.54
C ILE A 159 -5.26 -2.60 -14.75
N GLY A 160 -4.91 -2.60 -13.46
CA GLY A 160 -4.91 -1.42 -12.60
C GLY A 160 -6.30 -0.80 -12.45
N ARG A 161 -6.37 0.53 -12.53
CA ARG A 161 -7.59 1.32 -12.33
C ARG A 161 -8.74 0.92 -13.25
N MET A 162 -8.43 0.47 -14.48
CA MET A 162 -9.44 -0.03 -15.42
C MET A 162 -10.31 -1.16 -14.84
N ARG A 163 -9.81 -1.98 -13.90
CA ARG A 163 -10.63 -3.03 -13.26
C ARG A 163 -11.84 -2.47 -12.52
N VAL A 164 -11.76 -1.22 -12.06
CA VAL A 164 -12.85 -0.54 -11.33
C VAL A 164 -13.69 0.31 -12.27
N THR A 165 -13.06 1.02 -13.20
CA THR A 165 -13.74 2.02 -14.05
C THR A 165 -14.28 1.43 -15.35
N ASN A 166 -13.74 0.29 -15.79
CA ASN A 166 -13.96 -0.33 -17.10
C ASN A 166 -13.63 0.59 -18.29
N ARG A 167 -12.77 1.59 -18.09
CA ARG A 167 -12.37 2.57 -19.11
C ARG A 167 -10.98 2.24 -19.66
N PRO A 168 -10.80 2.07 -20.99
CA PRO A 168 -9.50 1.74 -21.58
C PRO A 168 -8.38 2.75 -21.27
N GLU A 169 -8.71 4.03 -21.10
CA GLU A 169 -7.74 5.08 -20.75
C GLU A 169 -7.15 4.95 -19.34
N ASP A 170 -7.79 4.17 -18.45
CA ASP A 170 -7.30 3.90 -17.10
C ASP A 170 -6.44 2.63 -17.01
N MET A 171 -6.12 2.00 -18.14
CA MET A 171 -5.42 0.72 -18.17
C MET A 171 -4.00 0.87 -17.63
N PHE A 172 -3.62 -0.02 -16.70
CA PHE A 172 -2.33 -0.04 -16.00
C PHE A 172 -2.02 1.21 -15.18
N ALA A 173 -3.02 2.05 -14.92
CA ALA A 173 -2.89 3.17 -14.02
C ALA A 173 -3.03 2.69 -12.57
N PHE A 174 -2.09 3.07 -11.71
CA PHE A 174 -2.11 2.78 -10.28
C PHE A 174 -2.11 4.08 -9.50
N ARG A 175 -2.68 4.05 -8.29
CA ARG A 175 -2.74 5.24 -7.44
C ARG A 175 -1.32 5.68 -7.10
N THR A 176 -1.02 6.98 -7.23
CA THR A 176 0.25 7.55 -6.78
C THR A 176 0.43 7.29 -5.29
N ALA A 177 1.43 6.47 -4.93
CA ALA A 177 1.74 6.22 -3.52
C ALA A 177 2.34 7.46 -2.86
N SER A 178 2.11 7.62 -1.55
CA SER A 178 2.81 8.65 -0.76
C SER A 178 4.30 8.36 -0.75
N LEU A 179 5.13 9.41 -0.86
CA LEU A 179 6.59 9.29 -0.68
C LEU A 179 7.06 9.46 0.76
N ARG A 180 6.15 9.68 1.73
CA ARG A 180 6.55 9.72 3.14
C ARG A 180 7.09 8.35 3.54
N ASN A 181 8.25 8.32 4.20
CA ASN A 181 8.97 7.10 4.57
C ASN A 181 9.36 6.18 3.40
N VAL A 182 9.38 6.65 2.14
CA VAL A 182 9.62 5.78 0.98
C VAL A 182 10.91 5.00 1.07
N THR A 183 11.97 5.55 1.66
CA THR A 183 13.27 4.87 1.83
C THR A 183 13.23 3.68 2.79
N LEU A 184 12.14 3.50 3.55
CA LEU A 184 11.96 2.46 4.57
C LEU A 184 11.02 1.34 4.11
N THR A 185 10.44 1.43 2.91
CA THR A 185 9.31 0.59 2.48
C THR A 185 9.60 -0.22 1.23
N ALA A 186 10.86 -0.64 1.04
CA ALA A 186 11.17 -1.63 0.02
C ALA A 186 10.36 -2.93 0.26
N PRO A 187 9.99 -3.67 -0.80
CA PRO A 187 10.25 -3.41 -2.21
C PRO A 187 9.30 -2.40 -2.86
N TYR A 188 9.64 -1.92 -4.07
CA TYR A 188 8.96 -0.83 -4.78
C TYR A 188 8.18 -1.28 -6.03
N GLY A 189 7.22 -0.44 -6.41
CA GLY A 189 6.24 -0.70 -7.46
C GLY A 189 4.98 -1.40 -6.92
N HIS A 190 3.88 -1.38 -7.67
CA HIS A 190 2.59 -1.91 -7.20
C HIS A 190 2.62 -3.40 -6.86
N ALA A 191 3.55 -4.15 -7.46
CA ALA A 191 3.75 -5.57 -7.25
C ALA A 191 5.06 -5.91 -6.52
N GLY A 192 5.80 -4.91 -5.99
CA GLY A 192 7.04 -5.15 -5.24
C GLY A 192 8.21 -5.69 -6.09
N GLY A 193 8.31 -5.24 -7.35
CA GLY A 193 9.31 -5.75 -8.30
C GLY A 193 10.74 -5.29 -8.04
N HIS A 194 10.95 -4.12 -7.43
CA HIS A 194 12.27 -3.52 -7.25
C HIS A 194 12.71 -3.55 -5.78
N LEU A 195 13.91 -4.04 -5.48
CA LEU A 195 14.40 -4.09 -4.08
C LEU A 195 15.08 -2.79 -3.64
N ASP A 196 15.70 -2.09 -4.58
CA ASP A 196 16.45 -0.87 -4.32
C ASP A 196 15.70 0.38 -4.84
N LEU A 197 15.71 1.45 -4.05
CA LEU A 197 15.02 2.69 -4.39
C LEU A 197 15.73 3.42 -5.54
N GLY A 198 17.06 3.40 -5.58
CA GLY A 198 17.84 4.03 -6.63
C GLY A 198 17.57 3.38 -7.99
N ASP A 199 17.51 2.05 -8.03
CA ASP A 199 17.12 1.31 -9.24
C ASP A 199 15.66 1.56 -9.63
N PHE A 200 14.76 1.66 -8.65
CA PHE A 200 13.38 2.04 -8.95
C PHE A 200 13.27 3.47 -9.49
N LEU A 201 14.06 4.42 -9.00
CA LEU A 201 14.10 5.80 -9.53
C LEU A 201 14.61 5.84 -10.96
N LYS A 202 15.66 5.06 -11.29
CA LYS A 202 16.12 4.92 -12.69
C LYS A 202 15.02 4.34 -13.57
N PHE A 203 14.30 3.32 -13.09
CA PHE A 203 13.14 2.77 -13.79
C PHE A 203 12.07 3.83 -14.00
N HIS A 204 11.68 4.54 -12.94
CA HIS A 204 10.59 5.51 -12.91
C HIS A 204 10.87 6.74 -13.77
N ALA A 205 12.15 7.08 -13.99
CA ALA A 205 12.57 8.17 -14.85
C ALA A 205 12.45 7.86 -16.34
N ASP A 206 12.61 6.61 -16.78
CA ASP A 206 12.38 6.20 -18.18
C ASP A 206 11.66 4.84 -18.26
N PRO A 207 10.39 4.76 -17.79
CA PRO A 207 9.74 3.48 -17.57
C PRO A 207 9.52 2.69 -18.87
N LYS A 208 9.35 3.38 -20.01
CA LYS A 208 9.19 2.72 -21.33
C LYS A 208 10.44 1.98 -21.76
N GLN A 209 11.62 2.60 -21.61
CA GLN A 209 12.89 1.96 -21.94
C GLN A 209 13.24 0.88 -20.91
N GLN A 210 13.05 1.19 -19.63
CA GLN A 210 13.48 0.35 -18.52
C GLN A 210 12.63 -0.92 -18.41
N LEU A 211 11.32 -0.88 -18.70
CA LEU A 211 10.48 -2.07 -18.78
C LEU A 211 11.03 -3.14 -19.73
N ARG A 212 11.64 -2.74 -20.86
CA ARG A 212 12.20 -3.67 -21.86
C ARG A 212 13.49 -4.35 -21.39
N ARG A 213 14.16 -3.78 -20.39
CA ARG A 213 15.45 -4.23 -19.86
C ARG A 213 15.35 -4.71 -18.41
N TYR A 214 14.13 -4.77 -17.88
CA TYR A 214 13.91 -5.13 -16.50
C TYR A 214 14.26 -6.60 -16.28
N GLU A 215 15.12 -6.83 -15.29
CA GLU A 215 15.46 -8.15 -14.80
C GLU A 215 14.71 -8.41 -13.47
N PRO A 216 14.19 -9.62 -13.22
CA PRO A 216 13.54 -9.99 -11.96
C PRO A 216 14.37 -9.66 -10.72
N GLN A 217 13.83 -8.86 -9.78
CA GLN A 217 14.47 -8.61 -8.48
C GLN A 217 13.58 -8.97 -7.27
N GLY A 218 12.27 -9.09 -7.45
CA GLY A 218 11.30 -9.32 -6.36
C GLY A 218 11.61 -10.54 -5.49
N LEU A 219 11.48 -10.36 -4.16
CA LEU A 219 11.58 -11.43 -3.17
C LEU A 219 10.21 -12.10 -3.00
N LEU A 220 10.06 -13.28 -3.56
CA LEU A 220 8.78 -14.01 -3.55
C LEU A 220 8.90 -15.27 -2.69
N PRO A 221 7.96 -15.49 -1.75
CA PRO A 221 7.94 -16.72 -0.98
C PRO A 221 7.64 -17.90 -1.92
N PRO A 222 8.20 -19.09 -1.69
CA PRO A 222 7.84 -20.27 -2.44
C PRO A 222 6.42 -20.68 -2.04
N LEU A 223 5.45 -20.38 -2.90
CA LEU A 223 4.07 -20.84 -2.74
C LEU A 223 3.89 -22.18 -3.48
N GLN A 224 3.27 -23.15 -2.82
CA GLN A 224 2.88 -24.40 -3.47
C GLN A 224 1.65 -24.15 -4.35
N ASP A 225 1.58 -24.82 -5.49
CA ASP A 225 0.44 -24.76 -6.42
C ASP A 225 0.08 -23.34 -6.93
N SER A 226 1.05 -22.42 -6.98
CA SER A 226 0.88 -21.09 -7.54
C SER A 226 1.15 -21.05 -9.06
N LYS A 227 0.62 -20.00 -9.71
CA LYS A 227 1.04 -19.65 -11.08
C LYS A 227 2.52 -19.24 -11.06
N ASP A 228 3.21 -19.38 -12.19
CA ASP A 228 4.58 -18.86 -12.33
C ASP A 228 4.59 -17.34 -12.14
N ASP A 229 5.10 -16.86 -11.00
CA ASP A 229 5.05 -15.44 -10.65
C ASP A 229 5.75 -14.54 -11.68
N TRP A 230 6.72 -15.09 -12.41
CA TRP A 230 7.44 -14.39 -13.47
C TRP A 230 6.83 -14.62 -14.85
N GLY A 231 5.72 -15.34 -14.94
CA GLY A 231 4.98 -15.63 -16.18
C GLY A 231 4.71 -14.37 -17.03
N PRO A 232 4.15 -13.28 -16.46
CA PRO A 232 3.94 -12.02 -17.19
C PRO A 232 5.22 -11.43 -17.79
N LEU A 233 6.33 -11.53 -17.06
CA LEU A 233 7.61 -11.00 -17.52
C LEU A 233 8.21 -11.88 -18.63
N LYS A 234 8.22 -13.20 -18.42
CA LYS A 234 8.75 -14.19 -19.39
C LYS A 234 7.99 -14.18 -20.71
N ASN A 235 6.66 -13.99 -20.66
CA ASN A 235 5.83 -13.98 -21.86
C ASN A 235 5.88 -12.62 -22.59
N GLY A 236 6.13 -11.52 -21.87
CA GLY A 236 6.22 -10.16 -22.40
C GLY A 236 4.97 -9.66 -23.13
N GLN A 237 3.83 -10.36 -23.03
CA GLN A 237 2.64 -10.12 -23.86
C GLN A 237 2.03 -8.74 -23.61
N ASP A 238 2.11 -8.28 -22.35
CA ASP A 238 1.50 -7.03 -21.93
C ASP A 238 2.44 -5.83 -22.07
N PHE A 239 3.74 -6.03 -22.35
CA PHE A 239 4.72 -4.94 -22.40
C PHE A 239 4.37 -3.84 -23.41
N PRO A 240 3.92 -4.14 -24.65
CA PRO A 240 3.54 -3.09 -25.60
C PRO A 240 2.38 -2.24 -25.07
N ALA A 241 1.40 -2.86 -24.43
CA ALA A 241 0.23 -2.17 -23.90
C ALA A 241 0.57 -1.36 -22.65
N ILE A 242 1.39 -1.91 -21.75
CA ILE A 242 1.91 -1.21 -20.56
C ILE A 242 2.73 0.02 -20.99
N ALA A 243 3.65 -0.14 -21.93
CA ALA A 243 4.47 0.97 -22.42
C ALA A 243 3.65 2.03 -23.16
N ALA A 244 2.58 1.64 -23.87
CA ALA A 244 1.68 2.57 -24.55
C ALA A 244 0.83 3.39 -23.57
N ALA A 245 0.48 2.83 -22.41
CA ALA A 245 -0.29 3.52 -21.37
C ALA A 245 0.52 4.63 -20.67
N VAL A 246 1.86 4.54 -20.66
CA VAL A 246 2.71 5.57 -20.05
C VAL A 246 2.65 6.87 -20.85
N THR A 247 2.11 7.92 -20.24
CA THR A 247 2.04 9.27 -20.81
C THR A 247 3.13 10.20 -20.27
N ALA A 248 3.71 9.89 -19.11
CA ALA A 248 4.78 10.66 -18.51
C ALA A 248 6.02 10.72 -19.43
N PRO A 249 6.65 11.91 -19.59
CA PRO A 249 7.89 12.03 -20.35
C PRO A 249 9.06 11.38 -19.61
N ALA A 250 10.06 10.92 -20.37
CA ALA A 250 11.30 10.44 -19.78
C ALA A 250 12.08 11.61 -19.15
N VAL A 251 12.69 11.36 -18.00
CA VAL A 251 13.50 12.28 -17.22
C VAL A 251 14.95 11.79 -17.26
N THR A 252 15.89 12.69 -17.56
CA THR A 252 17.32 12.34 -17.54
C THR A 252 17.84 12.42 -16.11
N LEU A 253 18.33 11.29 -15.57
CA LEU A 253 18.97 11.22 -14.26
C LEU A 253 20.47 10.95 -14.41
N SER A 254 21.30 11.92 -14.01
CA SER A 254 22.72 11.69 -13.78
C SER A 254 22.94 10.94 -12.46
N ALA A 255 24.11 10.31 -12.28
CA ALA A 255 24.44 9.65 -11.01
C ALA A 255 24.39 10.62 -9.83
N GLN A 256 24.92 11.83 -10.00
CA GLN A 256 24.88 12.86 -8.96
C GLN A 256 23.44 13.28 -8.63
N THR A 257 22.60 13.49 -9.66
CA THR A 257 21.19 13.87 -9.47
C THR A 257 20.42 12.77 -8.76
N LEU A 258 20.72 11.50 -9.05
CA LEU A 258 20.12 10.36 -8.37
C LEU A 258 20.48 10.36 -6.88
N ASP A 259 21.76 10.56 -6.54
CA ASP A 259 22.22 10.61 -5.14
C ASP A 259 21.57 11.78 -4.38
N GLU A 260 21.47 12.95 -5.02
CA GLU A 260 20.80 14.13 -4.46
C GLU A 260 19.29 13.89 -4.26
N LEU A 261 18.63 13.22 -5.22
CA LEU A 261 17.23 12.84 -5.11
C LEU A 261 17.00 11.83 -3.98
N LEU A 262 17.86 10.83 -3.84
CA LEU A 262 17.81 9.90 -2.70
C LEU A 262 18.02 10.64 -1.36
N ALA A 263 18.94 11.60 -1.31
CA ALA A 263 19.13 12.45 -0.13
C ALA A 263 17.88 13.29 0.19
N PHE A 264 17.16 13.77 -0.81
CA PHE A 264 15.88 14.45 -0.61
C PHE A 264 14.80 13.49 -0.09
N LEU A 265 14.64 12.31 -0.71
CA LEU A 265 13.67 11.31 -0.26
C LEU A 265 13.97 10.82 1.16
N GLY A 266 15.25 10.72 1.56
CA GLY A 266 15.64 10.44 2.94
C GLY A 266 15.23 11.52 3.94
N SER A 267 15.05 12.77 3.50
CA SER A 267 14.49 13.83 4.36
C SER A 267 12.99 13.67 4.65
N LEU A 268 12.33 12.73 3.96
CA LEU A 268 10.93 12.32 4.19
C LEU A 268 10.82 11.15 5.19
N GLU A 269 11.93 10.65 5.75
CA GLU A 269 11.92 9.69 6.84
C GLU A 269 11.46 10.36 8.13
N ASP A 270 10.34 9.88 8.67
CA ASP A 270 9.83 10.32 9.96
C ASP A 270 10.54 9.56 11.09
N PRO A 271 11.18 10.26 12.05
CA PRO A 271 11.87 9.62 13.16
C PRO A 271 10.96 8.75 14.03
N ILE A 272 9.68 9.10 14.18
CA ILE A 272 8.70 8.33 14.95
C ILE A 272 8.39 7.03 14.22
N ALA A 273 8.14 7.09 12.91
CA ALA A 273 7.92 5.89 12.10
C ALA A 273 9.14 4.96 12.14
N LYS A 274 10.35 5.51 12.02
CA LYS A 274 11.61 4.75 12.09
C LYS A 274 11.85 4.10 13.45
N ALA A 275 11.32 4.68 14.53
CA ALA A 275 11.39 4.13 15.88
C ALA A 275 10.34 3.03 16.16
N GLY A 276 9.51 2.66 15.17
CA GLY A 276 8.47 1.65 15.32
C GLY A 276 7.07 2.22 15.57
N GLY A 277 6.85 3.50 15.28
CA GLY A 277 5.56 4.18 15.40
C GLY A 277 5.38 4.94 16.72
N ALA A 278 4.24 5.60 16.88
CA ALA A 278 3.99 6.53 17.98
C ALA A 278 3.63 5.82 19.30
N MET A 279 2.97 4.66 19.20
CA MET A 279 2.51 3.86 20.33
C MET A 279 3.44 2.68 20.64
N GLY A 280 4.20 2.22 19.63
CA GLY A 280 5.10 1.09 19.75
C GLY A 280 4.38 -0.26 19.78
N ILE A 281 5.17 -1.35 19.74
CA ILE A 281 4.63 -2.72 19.71
C ILE A 281 4.17 -3.12 21.13
N PRO A 282 2.90 -3.49 21.34
CA PRO A 282 2.42 -3.88 22.66
C PRO A 282 3.08 -5.17 23.15
N ALA A 283 3.16 -5.36 24.47
CA ALA A 283 3.77 -6.56 25.06
C ALA A 283 2.94 -7.83 24.83
N HIS A 284 1.62 -7.69 24.76
CA HIS A 284 0.64 -8.73 24.48
C HIS A 284 -0.61 -8.10 23.85
N VAL A 285 -1.45 -8.93 23.23
CA VAL A 285 -2.79 -8.53 22.76
C VAL A 285 -3.87 -9.27 23.57
N PRO A 286 -5.07 -8.68 23.76
CA PRO A 286 -6.17 -9.30 24.50
C PRO A 286 -6.60 -10.69 24.02
N SER A 287 -6.33 -11.04 22.75
CA SER A 287 -6.59 -12.38 22.21
C SER A 287 -5.59 -13.45 22.69
N GLY A 288 -4.47 -13.06 23.29
CA GLY A 288 -3.37 -13.95 23.67
C GLY A 288 -2.54 -14.48 22.50
N LEU A 289 -2.80 -14.01 21.27
CA LEU A 289 -1.99 -14.37 20.11
C LEU A 289 -0.57 -13.79 20.24
N ALA A 290 0.41 -14.50 19.69
CA ALA A 290 1.78 -14.01 19.63
C ALA A 290 1.87 -12.74 18.78
N ILE A 291 2.81 -11.87 19.13
CA ILE A 291 3.14 -10.67 18.37
C ILE A 291 4.55 -10.87 17.82
N ASP A 292 4.68 -10.76 16.50
CA ASP A 292 5.97 -10.81 15.83
C ASP A 292 6.80 -9.57 16.23
N ARG A 293 8.08 -9.78 16.52
CA ARG A 293 9.03 -8.75 16.98
C ARG A 293 10.27 -8.71 16.11
#